data_AF-A0A3C2AG30-F1
#
_entry.id   AF-A0A3C2AG30-F1
#
_cell.length_a   1.000
_cell.length_b   1.000
_cell.length_c   1.000
_cell.angle_alpha   90.00
_cell.angle_beta   90.00
_cell.angle_gamma   90.00
#
_symmetry.space_group_name_H-M   'P 1'
#
loop_
_entity.id
_entity.type
_entity.pdbx_description
1 polymer ?
#
loop_
_entity_poly.entity_id
_entity_poly.type
_entity_poly.pdbx_seq_one_letter_code
_entity_poly.pdbx_strand_id
1 'polypeptide(L)' 'RQYAEGMLGKKLVTHQTGPEGKEVKKVLIEEGCQINRELYLGMVVDRAAQRVVVMASSEGG' A
#
# COMPACT_ATOMS: atom_id res chain seq x y z
N ARG A 1 13.38 14.32 5.55
CA ARG A 1 13.32 14.22 7.04
C ARG A 1 12.12 14.98 7.61
N GLN A 2 11.99 16.28 7.33
CA GLN A 2 10.88 17.14 7.79
C GLN A 2 9.47 16.55 7.62
N TYR A 3 9.15 15.96 6.46
CA TYR A 3 7.83 15.35 6.24
C TYR A 3 7.57 14.11 7.09
N ALA A 4 8.58 13.26 7.28
CA ALA A 4 8.45 12.04 8.08
C ALA A 4 8.26 12.37 9.57
N GLU A 5 8.90 13.43 10.07
CA GLU A 5 8.68 13.94 11.44
C GLU A 5 7.24 14.43 11.64
N GLY A 6 6.62 14.95 10.59
CA GLY A 6 5.21 15.32 10.59
C GLY A 6 4.24 14.14 10.62
N MET A 7 4.70 12.91 10.36
CA MET A 7 3.88 11.70 10.27
C MET A 7 4.13 10.73 11.43
N LEU A 8 5.39 10.43 11.74
CA LEU A 8 5.77 9.47 12.77
C LEU A 8 5.19 9.84 14.14
N GLY A 9 4.61 8.85 14.82
CA GLY A 9 3.96 9.01 16.13
C GLY A 9 2.60 9.73 16.10
N LYS A 10 2.13 10.21 14.94
CA LYS A 10 0.79 10.80 14.82
C LYS A 10 -0.27 9.76 14.48
N LYS A 11 -1.52 10.08 14.79
CA LYS A 11 -2.68 9.30 14.36
C LYS A 11 -3.04 9.63 12.91
N LEU A 12 -2.94 8.64 12.03
CA LEU A 12 -3.42 8.67 10.66
C LEU A 12 -4.91 8.32 10.64
N VAL A 13 -5.74 9.28 10.24
CA VAL A 13 -7.20 9.12 10.06
C VAL A 13 -7.51 9.18 8.57
N THR A 14 -8.05 8.09 8.05
CA THR A 14 -8.44 7.87 6.66
C THR A 14 -9.72 7.04 6.63
N HIS A 15 -10.31 6.84 5.46
CA HIS A 15 -11.45 5.96 5.31
C HIS A 15 -11.14 4.52 5.79
N GLN A 16 -9.92 4.03 5.53
CA GLN A 16 -9.49 2.67 5.88
C GLN A 16 -9.15 2.51 7.38
N THR A 17 -8.69 3.57 8.05
CA THR A 17 -8.35 3.52 9.48
C THR A 17 -9.50 3.93 10.39
N GLY A 18 -10.55 4.54 9.84
CA GLY A 18 -11.70 5.02 10.61
C GLY A 18 -11.38 6.22 11.50
N PRO A 19 -12.39 6.71 12.25
CA PRO A 19 -12.28 7.94 13.07
C PRO A 19 -11.30 7.81 14.24
N GLU A 20 -11.06 6.60 14.75
CA GLU A 20 -10.08 6.37 15.81
C GLU A 20 -8.62 6.52 15.33
N GLY A 21 -8.42 6.36 14.02
CA GLY A 21 -7.13 6.40 13.35
C GLY A 21 -6.17 5.28 13.76
N LYS A 22 -4.97 5.29 13.17
CA LYS A 22 -3.86 4.42 13.60
C LYS A 22 -2.57 5.22 13.77
N GLU A 23 -1.79 4.90 14.79
CA GLU A 23 -0.48 5.53 15.00
C GLU A 23 0.52 5.11 13.93
N VAL A 24 1.21 6.08 13.32
CA VAL A 24 2.25 5.83 12.33
C VAL A 24 3.56 5.47 13.03
N LYS A 25 3.92 4.18 13.02
CA LYS A 25 5.14 3.68 13.70
C LYS A 25 6.38 3.63 12.81
N LYS A 26 6.19 3.63 11.48
CA LYS A 26 7.26 3.51 10.48
C LYS A 26 6.89 4.31 9.25
N VAL A 27 7.90 4.87 8.60
CA VAL A 27 7.79 5.54 7.29
C VAL A 27 8.83 4.90 6.38
N LEU A 28 8.40 4.41 5.23
CA LEU A 28 9.30 3.98 4.15
C LEU A 28 9.55 5.17 3.23
N ILE A 29 10.79 5.35 2.79
CA ILE A 29 11.21 6.44 1.92
C ILE A 29 11.85 5.80 0.69
N GLU A 30 11.35 6.14 -0.48
CA GLU A 30 11.83 5.69 -1.78
C GLU A 30 12.16 6.92 -2.63
N GLU A 31 13.01 6.72 -3.65
CA GLU A 31 13.24 7.74 -4.66
C GLU A 31 12.01 7.87 -5.57
N GLY A 32 11.65 9.10 -5.93
CA GLY A 32 10.57 9.32 -6.89
C GLY A 32 10.97 8.78 -8.27
N CYS A 33 10.09 8.03 -8.92
CA CYS A 33 10.35 7.51 -10.26
C CYS A 33 9.39 8.11 -11.29
N GLN A 34 9.84 8.19 -12.54
CA GLN A 34 8.96 8.54 -13.65
C GLN A 34 8.19 7.31 -14.09
N ILE A 35 6.87 7.34 -13.90
CA ILE A 35 6.01 6.20 -14.17
C ILE A 35 5.38 6.36 -15.56
N ASN A 36 5.79 5.52 -16.51
CA ASN A 36 5.22 5.50 -17.86
C ASN A 36 3.94 4.64 -17.95
N ARG A 37 3.83 3.61 -17.10
CA ARG A 37 2.70 2.67 -17.05
C ARG A 37 2.54 2.13 -15.63
N GLU A 38 1.30 2.06 -15.15
CA GLU A 38 0.92 1.47 -13.87
C GLU A 38 0.08 0.22 -14.12
N LEU A 39 0.39 -0.85 -13.40
CA LEU A 39 -0.28 -2.15 -13.55
C LEU A 39 -0.65 -2.68 -12.17
N TYR A 40 -1.81 -3.32 -12.07
CA TYR A 40 -2.18 -4.07 -10.87
C TYR A 40 -1.79 -5.54 -11.05
N LEU A 41 -1.05 -6.09 -10.09
CA LEU A 41 -0.69 -7.50 -10.05
C LEU A 41 -0.82 -8.03 -8.61
N GLY A 42 -1.57 -9.11 -8.45
CA GLY A 42 -1.76 -9.79 -7.17
C GLY A 42 -1.68 -11.31 -7.33
N MET A 43 -1.16 -11.98 -6.31
CA MET A 43 -1.06 -13.44 -6.28
C MET A 43 -1.57 -13.96 -4.95
N VAL A 44 -2.45 -14.95 -4.98
CA VAL A 44 -3.02 -15.58 -3.79
C VAL A 44 -2.99 -17.09 -3.92
N VAL A 45 -2.87 -17.80 -2.80
CA VAL A 45 -2.98 -19.26 -2.78
C VAL A 45 -4.45 -19.63 -2.71
N ASP A 46 -4.96 -20.28 -3.74
CA ASP A 46 -6.28 -20.90 -3.70
C ASP A 46 -6.17 -22.28 -3.06
N ARG A 47 -6.79 -22.41 -1.89
CA ARG A 47 -6.81 -23.66 -1.12
C ARG A 47 -7.57 -24.77 -1.84
N ALA A 48 -8.66 -24.46 -2.55
CA ALA A 48 -9.48 -25.46 -3.22
C ALA A 48 -8.75 -26.04 -4.43
N ALA A 49 -8.12 -25.19 -5.24
CA ALA A 49 -7.32 -25.61 -6.38
C ALA A 49 -5.91 -26.11 -6.00
N GLN A 50 -5.48 -25.90 -4.75
CA GLN A 50 -4.11 -26.14 -4.25
C GLN A 50 -3.04 -25.52 -5.16
N ARG A 51 -3.34 -24.33 -5.70
CA ARG A 51 -2.51 -23.63 -6.70
C ARG A 51 -2.47 -22.15 -6.41
N VAL A 52 -1.50 -21.48 -7.01
CA VAL A 52 -1.44 -20.01 -6.99
C VAL A 52 -2.36 -19.46 -8.08
N VAL A 53 -3.20 -18.51 -7.70
CA VAL A 53 -4.03 -17.72 -8.60
C VAL A 53 -3.38 -16.34 -8.78
N VAL A 54 -3.29 -15.91 -10.04
CA VAL A 54 -2.74 -14.61 -10.42
C VAL A 54 -3.87 -13.71 -10.90
N MET A 55 -3.93 -12.48 -10.40
CA MET A 55 -4.81 -11.42 -10.86
C MET A 55 -3.96 -10.30 -11.45
N ALA A 56 -4.20 -9.93 -12.70
CA ALA A 56 -3.48 -8.86 -13.38
C ALA A 56 -4.46 -7.92 -14.09
N SER A 57 -4.19 -6.62 -14.06
CA SER A 57 -4.95 -5.61 -14.79
C SER A 57 -4.02 -4.54 -15.38
N SER A 58 -4.39 -4.04 -16.55
CA SER A 58 -3.76 -2.86 -17.15
C SER A 58 -4.14 -1.56 -16.45
N GLU A 59 -5.17 -1.59 -15.61
CA GLU A 59 -5.61 -0.46 -14.79
C GLU A 59 -4.95 -0.58 -13.40
N GLY A 60 -3.70 -0.11 -13.31
CA GLY A 60 -3.02 0.10 -12.03
C GLY A 60 -3.42 1.40 -11.35
N GLY A 61 -2.58 1.88 -10.43
CA GLY A 61 -2.66 3.20 -9.81
C GLY A 61 -1.50 3.46 -8.87
#